data_AF-A0A3D4FWE9-F1
#
_entry.id   AF-A0A3D4FWE9-F1
#
_cell.length_a   1.000
_cell.length_b   1.000
_cell.length_c   1.000
_cell.angle_alpha   90.00
_cell.angle_beta   90.00
_cell.angle_gamma   90.00
#
_symmetry.space_group_name_H-M   'P 1'
#
loop_
_entity.id
_entity.type
_entity.pdbx_description
1 polymer ?
#
loop_
_entity_poly.entity_id
_entity_poly.type
_entity_poly.pdbx_seq_one_letter_code
_entity_poly.pdbx_strand_id
1 'polypeptide(L)'
;MVAGLIAGGAVCAPEAFGQSSDVVPGMLRVTVVVELSCPSCAQGLERRLGRLDHVELVEVLSESGQIVLTPERGAVLDLHAVRQVIRNVGFQPVELRVHAFGEVKRKDDGFVLALPDNVLLALDAKDATDALLSMVGKPPVEVTGVAARPPGADHDVLVVNAVGDSR
;
A
#
# COMPACT_ATOMS: atom_id res chain seq x y z
N MET A 1 14.25 -51.23 42.96
CA MET A 1 12.94 -51.01 42.31
C MET A 1 12.94 -49.62 41.73
N VAL A 2 12.46 -49.53 40.50
CA VAL A 2 12.78 -48.52 39.48
C VAL A 2 12.09 -47.19 39.78
N ALA A 3 12.85 -46.09 39.72
CA ALA A 3 12.31 -44.74 39.69
C ALA A 3 12.96 -43.96 38.55
N GLY A 4 12.13 -43.52 37.60
CA GLY A 4 12.34 -42.31 36.80
C GLY A 4 13.35 -42.38 35.65
N LEU A 5 12.87 -42.35 34.41
CA LEU A 5 12.61 -41.11 33.68
C LEU A 5 12.20 -41.47 32.25
N ILE A 6 10.98 -41.07 31.87
CA ILE A 6 10.50 -41.12 30.50
C ILE A 6 10.91 -39.78 29.87
N ALA A 7 11.96 -39.78 29.06
CA ALA A 7 12.30 -38.63 28.22
C ALA A 7 11.35 -38.62 27.02
N GLY A 8 10.20 -37.96 27.19
CA GLY A 8 9.30 -37.56 26.11
C GLY A 8 9.59 -36.12 25.69
N GLY A 9 9.36 -35.81 24.41
CA GLY A 9 9.41 -34.46 23.85
C GLY A 9 10.28 -34.41 22.59
N ALA A 10 9.87 -35.01 21.47
CA ALA A 10 8.86 -34.50 20.54
C ALA A 10 9.25 -33.17 19.88
N VAL A 11 9.89 -33.31 18.71
CA VAL A 11 9.72 -32.54 17.46
C VAL A 11 9.38 -31.04 17.57
N CYS A 12 10.38 -30.20 17.27
CA CYS A 12 10.15 -28.86 16.74
C CYS A 12 9.58 -28.96 15.31
N ALA A 13 8.28 -28.68 15.16
CA ALA A 13 7.74 -28.26 13.88
C ALA A 13 7.95 -26.74 13.74
N PRO A 14 8.32 -26.21 12.55
CA PRO A 14 8.29 -24.78 12.32
C PRO A 14 6.83 -24.31 12.32
N GLU A 15 6.57 -23.29 13.11
CA GLU A 15 5.28 -22.62 13.20
C GLU A 15 4.88 -22.13 11.80
N ALA A 16 3.78 -22.69 11.33
CA ALA A 16 3.05 -22.17 10.19
C ALA A 16 2.74 -20.70 10.45
N PHE A 17 3.14 -19.82 9.52
CA PHE A 17 2.60 -18.48 9.40
C PHE A 17 1.07 -18.58 9.44
N GLY A 18 0.50 -18.11 10.54
CA GLY A 18 -0.93 -18.18 10.83
C GLY A 18 -1.74 -17.59 9.69
N GLN A 19 -2.72 -18.39 9.26
CA GLN A 19 -3.73 -18.09 8.26
C GLN A 19 -4.74 -17.05 8.78
N SER A 20 -5.14 -16.15 7.88
CA SER A 20 -6.46 -15.54 7.71
C SER A 20 -7.28 -15.16 8.97
N SER A 21 -7.38 -13.86 9.26
CA SER A 21 -8.63 -13.12 9.61
C SER A 21 -8.34 -11.87 10.44
N ASP A 22 -7.66 -10.89 9.85
CA ASP A 22 -7.85 -9.46 10.17
C ASP A 22 -7.23 -8.63 9.03
N VAL A 23 -7.63 -8.91 7.78
CA VAL A 23 -7.19 -8.05 6.68
C VAL A 23 -8.08 -6.82 6.69
N VAL A 24 -7.68 -5.83 7.49
CA VAL A 24 -8.37 -4.54 7.53
C VAL A 24 -8.16 -3.88 6.15
N PRO A 25 -9.24 -3.52 5.42
CA PRO A 25 -9.11 -2.74 4.20
C PRO A 25 -8.30 -1.48 4.51
N GLY A 26 -7.45 -1.05 3.59
CA GLY A 26 -6.50 0.04 3.81
C GLY A 26 -5.43 0.10 2.73
N MET A 27 -4.58 1.12 2.79
CA MET A 27 -3.35 1.09 2.00
C MET A 27 -2.37 0.11 2.64
N LEU A 28 -1.69 -0.70 1.84
CA LEU A 28 -0.69 -1.66 2.32
C LEU A 28 0.72 -1.10 2.17
N ARG A 29 0.98 -0.43 1.04
CA ARG A 29 2.30 0.10 0.71
C ARG A 29 2.19 1.20 -0.34
N VAL A 30 2.90 2.30 -0.16
CA VAL A 30 3.02 3.36 -1.17
C VAL A 30 4.49 3.50 -1.53
N THR A 31 4.83 3.16 -2.77
CA THR A 31 6.18 3.30 -3.30
C THR A 31 6.26 4.53 -4.19
N VAL A 32 7.13 5.46 -3.83
CA VAL A 32 7.37 6.69 -4.59
C VAL A 32 8.72 6.60 -5.29
N VAL A 33 8.72 6.79 -6.60
CA VAL A 33 9.93 6.88 -7.40
C VAL A 33 10.37 8.34 -7.45
N VAL A 34 11.58 8.61 -7.00
CA VAL A 34 12.21 9.93 -6.98
C VAL A 34 13.65 9.84 -7.46
N GLU A 35 14.12 10.90 -8.12
CA GLU A 35 15.53 11.00 -8.46
C GLU A 35 16.33 11.47 -7.24
N LEU A 36 16.97 10.54 -6.54
CA LEU A 36 17.81 10.84 -5.37
C LEU A 36 19.25 11.09 -5.82
N SER A 37 19.68 12.35 -5.75
CA SER A 37 21.03 12.73 -6.18
C SER A 37 22.07 12.72 -5.05
N CYS A 38 21.67 12.59 -3.77
CA CYS A 38 22.59 12.64 -2.62
C CYS A 38 22.05 11.89 -1.39
N PRO A 39 22.88 11.10 -0.67
CA PRO A 39 22.46 10.31 0.51
C PRO A 39 21.97 11.17 1.68
N SER A 40 22.52 12.38 1.86
CA SER A 40 22.11 13.30 2.93
C SER A 40 20.66 13.76 2.75
N CYS A 41 20.23 13.93 1.49
CA CYS A 41 18.88 14.37 1.17
C CYS A 41 17.85 13.24 1.39
N ALA A 42 18.24 11.99 1.14
CA ALA A 42 17.41 10.81 1.42
C ALA A 42 17.02 10.73 2.90
N GLN A 43 17.98 10.90 3.82
CA GLN A 43 17.72 10.85 5.26
C GLN A 43 16.82 12.00 5.73
N GLY A 44 16.96 13.20 5.14
CA GLY A 44 16.08 14.33 5.44
C GLY A 44 14.64 14.09 5.01
N LEU A 45 14.46 13.40 3.88
CA LEU A 45 13.16 13.05 3.33
C LEU A 45 12.46 11.97 4.17
N GLU A 46 13.18 10.90 4.55
CA GLU A 46 12.70 9.84 5.45
C GLU A 46 12.11 10.42 6.74
N ARG A 47 12.85 11.33 7.39
CA ARG A 47 12.43 11.99 8.63
C ARG A 47 11.18 12.84 8.48
N ARG A 48 10.94 13.44 7.31
CA ARG A 48 9.73 14.24 7.07
C ARG A 48 8.54 13.36 6.74
N LEU A 49 8.75 12.31 5.94
CA LEU A 49 7.71 11.36 5.57
C LEU A 49 7.25 10.53 6.78
N GLY A 50 8.17 10.16 7.69
CA GLY A 50 7.81 9.45 8.93
C GLY A 50 7.08 10.31 9.96
N ARG A 51 6.86 11.60 9.67
CA ARG A 51 6.02 12.50 10.50
C ARG A 51 4.64 12.73 9.89
N LEU A 52 4.34 12.11 8.75
CA LEU A 52 3.01 12.14 8.18
C LEU A 52 2.08 11.27 9.03
N ASP A 53 0.83 11.70 9.11
CA ASP A 53 -0.23 10.91 9.74
C ASP A 53 -0.36 9.55 9.05
N HIS A 54 -0.59 8.52 9.87
CA HIS A 54 -0.83 7.15 9.43
C HIS A 54 0.34 6.41 8.78
N VAL A 55 1.57 6.93 8.87
CA VAL A 55 2.78 6.24 8.40
C VAL A 55 3.41 5.46 9.55
N GLU A 56 3.51 4.14 9.42
CA GLU A 56 4.16 3.26 10.39
C GLU A 56 5.67 3.16 10.12
N LEU A 57 6.06 2.99 8.85
CA LEU A 57 7.45 2.80 8.44
C LEU A 57 7.77 3.53 7.14
N VAL A 58 8.98 4.09 7.06
CA VAL A 58 9.54 4.68 5.84
C VAL A 58 10.87 4.03 5.52
N GLU A 59 10.97 3.48 4.31
CA GLU A 59 12.20 2.86 3.80
C GLU A 59 12.68 3.65 2.59
N VAL A 60 13.92 4.15 2.60
CA VAL A 60 14.48 4.87 1.46
C VAL A 60 15.53 4.02 0.75
N LEU A 61 15.16 3.48 -0.40
CA LEU A 61 16.00 2.67 -1.28
C LEU A 61 16.78 3.58 -2.23
N SER A 62 17.83 4.21 -1.69
CA SER A 62 18.67 5.16 -2.44
C SER A 62 19.29 4.55 -3.71
N GLU A 63 19.60 3.25 -3.70
CA GLU A 63 20.17 2.54 -4.87
C GLU A 63 19.23 2.49 -6.07
N SER A 64 17.91 2.44 -5.81
CA SER A 64 16.89 2.35 -6.86
C SER A 64 16.07 3.64 -7.03
N GLY A 65 16.36 4.68 -6.25
CA GLY A 65 15.57 5.92 -6.26
C GLY A 65 14.13 5.71 -5.81
N GLN A 66 13.89 4.76 -4.90
CA GLN A 66 12.54 4.43 -4.44
C GLN A 66 12.40 4.70 -2.95
N ILE A 67 11.25 5.24 -2.58
CA ILE A 67 10.87 5.41 -1.18
C ILE A 67 9.65 4.56 -0.96
N VAL A 68 9.66 3.74 0.08
CA VAL A 68 8.56 2.86 0.39
C VAL A 68 7.97 3.27 1.72
N LEU A 69 6.69 3.64 1.69
CA LEU A 69 5.91 4.04 2.84
C LEU A 69 4.99 2.89 3.20
N THR A 70 5.10 2.41 4.43
CA THR A 70 4.18 1.44 5.00
C THR A 70 3.23 2.20 5.93
N PRO A 71 1.95 2.35 5.57
CA PRO A 71 0.96 2.90 6.47
C PRO A 71 0.66 1.98 7.65
N GLU A 72 0.05 2.55 8.68
CA GLU A 72 -0.59 1.80 9.76
C GLU A 72 -1.68 0.87 9.21
N ARG A 73 -1.91 -0.26 9.88
CA ARG A 73 -2.92 -1.24 9.46
C ARG A 73 -4.31 -0.61 9.40
N GLY A 74 -4.98 -0.77 8.27
CA GLY A 74 -6.31 -0.22 8.09
C GLY A 74 -6.35 1.31 7.95
N ALA A 75 -5.21 1.94 7.70
CA ALA A 75 -5.14 3.38 7.47
C ALA A 75 -4.95 3.70 5.99
N VAL A 76 -5.21 4.96 5.64
CA VAL A 76 -5.07 5.47 4.29
C VAL A 76 -4.15 6.68 4.31
N LEU A 77 -3.11 6.66 3.47
CA LEU A 77 -2.20 7.79 3.35
C LEU A 77 -2.78 8.84 2.42
N ASP A 78 -2.63 10.10 2.83
CA ASP A 78 -2.89 11.23 1.96
C ASP A 78 -1.77 11.35 0.91
N LEU A 79 -2.02 10.82 -0.28
CA LEU A 79 -1.06 10.81 -1.40
C LEU A 79 -0.68 12.22 -1.86
N HIS A 80 -1.52 13.22 -1.58
CA HIS A 80 -1.23 14.62 -1.87
C HIS A 80 -0.23 15.18 -0.86
N ALA A 81 -0.43 14.94 0.44
CA ALA A 81 0.49 15.30 1.50
C ALA A 81 1.86 14.68 1.28
N VAL A 82 1.92 13.39 0.90
CA VAL A 82 3.17 12.71 0.52
C VAL A 82 3.89 13.47 -0.61
N ARG A 83 3.19 13.78 -1.71
CA ARG A 83 3.76 14.55 -2.82
C ARG A 83 4.20 15.95 -2.42
N GLN A 84 3.43 16.65 -1.58
CA GLN A 84 3.78 17.97 -1.09
C GLN A 84 5.03 17.92 -0.23
N VAL A 85 5.15 16.95 0.69
CA VAL A 85 6.35 16.77 1.51
C VAL A 85 7.58 16.58 0.63
N ILE A 86 7.51 15.70 -0.38
CA ILE A 86 8.60 15.44 -1.33
C ILE A 86 8.99 16.71 -2.10
N ARG A 87 8.00 17.45 -2.63
CA ARG A 87 8.27 18.74 -3.31
C ARG A 87 8.88 19.78 -2.38
N ASN A 88 8.44 19.83 -1.12
CA ASN A 88 8.93 20.78 -0.12
C ASN A 88 10.38 20.51 0.34
N VAL A 89 10.94 19.33 0.06
CA VAL A 89 12.39 19.08 0.20
C VAL A 89 13.17 19.27 -1.10
N GLY A 90 12.50 19.65 -2.19
CA GLY A 90 13.15 19.93 -3.49
C GLY A 90 13.24 18.72 -4.42
N PHE A 91 12.51 17.65 -4.13
CA PHE A 91 12.43 16.48 -5.01
C PHE A 91 11.16 16.49 -5.85
N GLN A 92 11.25 15.91 -7.04
CA GLN A 92 10.10 15.75 -7.91
C GLN A 92 9.69 14.26 -7.94
N PRO A 93 8.51 13.89 -7.43
CA PRO A 93 8.01 12.53 -7.53
C PRO A 93 7.70 12.23 -9.01
N VAL A 94 8.37 11.22 -9.55
CA VAL A 94 8.19 10.76 -10.94
C VAL A 94 6.97 9.86 -11.03
N GLU A 95 6.83 8.94 -10.06
CA GLU A 95 5.75 7.96 -10.02
C GLU A 95 5.36 7.66 -8.58
N LEU A 96 4.06 7.54 -8.30
CA LEU A 96 3.54 7.03 -7.04
C LEU A 96 2.84 5.70 -7.31
N ARG A 97 3.45 4.58 -6.95
CA ARG A 97 2.79 3.27 -6.91
C ARG A 97 2.07 3.12 -5.59
N VAL A 98 0.80 2.78 -5.64
CA VAL A 98 -0.02 2.50 -4.46
C VAL A 98 -0.44 1.05 -4.54
N HIS A 99 -0.18 0.33 -3.45
CA HIS A 99 -0.72 -0.98 -3.18
C HIS A 99 -1.75 -0.84 -2.07
N ALA A 100 -3.01 -1.10 -2.40
CA ALA A 100 -4.12 -0.95 -1.49
C ALA A 100 -5.00 -2.19 -1.48
N PHE A 101 -5.59 -2.47 -0.34
CA PHE A 101 -6.52 -3.57 -0.14
C PHE A 101 -7.89 -3.01 0.19
N GLY A 102 -8.91 -3.41 -0.56
CA GLY A 102 -10.24 -2.87 -0.34
C GLY A 102 -11.29 -3.49 -1.24
N GLU A 103 -12.52 -3.05 -1.07
CA GLU A 103 -13.64 -3.53 -1.87
C GLU A 103 -13.77 -2.70 -3.14
N VAL A 104 -13.73 -3.34 -4.32
CA VAL A 104 -14.01 -2.64 -5.57
C VAL A 104 -15.52 -2.44 -5.68
N LYS A 105 -15.95 -1.18 -5.74
CA LYS A 105 -17.34 -0.78 -5.97
C LYS A 105 -17.44 -0.05 -7.30
N ARG A 106 -18.56 -0.25 -7.99
CA ARG A 106 -18.87 0.53 -9.19
C ARG A 106 -19.62 1.79 -8.77
N LYS A 107 -19.14 2.96 -9.20
CA LYS A 107 -19.79 4.25 -8.91
C LYS A 107 -19.80 5.10 -10.18
N ASP A 108 -20.99 5.62 -10.52
CA ASP A 108 -21.23 6.39 -11.75
C ASP A 108 -20.77 5.61 -13.00
N ASP A 109 -19.76 6.12 -13.71
CA ASP A 109 -19.19 5.56 -14.95
C ASP A 109 -17.83 4.87 -14.74
N GLY A 110 -17.43 4.63 -13.48
CA GLY A 110 -16.11 4.08 -13.16
C GLY A 110 -16.09 3.09 -11.99
N PHE A 111 -14.88 2.74 -11.59
CA PHE A 111 -14.61 1.88 -10.43
C PHE A 111 -14.01 2.72 -9.32
N VAL A 112 -14.37 2.42 -8.09
CA VAL A 112 -13.78 3.01 -6.90
C VAL A 112 -13.38 1.90 -5.95
N LEU A 113 -12.21 2.03 -5.34
CA LEU A 113 -11.80 1.18 -4.23
C LEU A 113 -12.34 1.82 -2.95
N ALA A 114 -13.26 1.12 -2.30
CA ALA A 114 -13.72 1.49 -0.97
C ALA A 114 -12.68 1.09 0.06
N LEU A 115 -12.13 2.11 0.70
CA LEU A 115 -11.13 2.03 1.76
C LEU A 115 -11.83 2.34 3.11
N PRO A 116 -11.16 2.09 4.24
CA PRO A 116 -11.64 2.48 5.57
C PRO A 116 -11.86 4.00 5.67
N ASP A 117 -12.56 4.43 6.73
CA ASP A 117 -12.91 5.84 6.97
C ASP A 117 -13.75 6.49 5.86
N ASN A 118 -14.50 5.69 5.10
CA ASN A 118 -15.27 6.12 3.92
C ASN A 118 -14.42 6.76 2.82
N VAL A 119 -13.13 6.46 2.78
CA VAL A 119 -12.27 6.95 1.70
C VAL A 119 -12.59 6.16 0.43
N LEU A 120 -12.85 6.88 -0.66
CA LEU A 120 -13.12 6.30 -1.98
C LEU A 120 -11.99 6.69 -2.91
N LEU A 121 -11.19 5.72 -3.35
CA LEU A 121 -10.13 5.95 -4.31
C LEU A 121 -10.64 5.62 -5.71
N ALA A 122 -10.65 6.61 -6.61
CA ALA A 122 -11.04 6.39 -7.99
C ALA A 122 -10.03 5.45 -8.67
N LEU A 123 -10.52 4.42 -9.35
CA LEU A 123 -9.72 3.49 -10.13
C LEU A 123 -9.91 3.80 -11.61
N ASP A 124 -8.82 4.11 -12.30
CA ASP A 124 -8.77 4.12 -13.76
C ASP A 124 -8.43 2.70 -14.22
N ALA A 125 -9.46 2.02 -14.70
CA ALA A 125 -9.38 0.65 -15.13
C ALA A 125 -8.50 0.47 -16.37
N LYS A 126 -8.30 1.48 -17.21
CA LYS A 126 -7.71 1.34 -18.57
C LYS A 126 -8.04 -0.02 -19.21
N ASP A 127 -7.06 -0.92 -19.27
CA ASP A 127 -7.20 -2.27 -19.85
C ASP A 127 -7.68 -3.37 -18.86
N ALA A 128 -7.67 -3.09 -17.55
CA ALA A 128 -8.08 -3.98 -16.46
C ALA A 128 -9.59 -3.95 -16.13
N THR A 129 -10.43 -3.41 -17.02
CA THR A 129 -11.88 -3.26 -16.81
C THR A 129 -12.58 -4.59 -16.53
N ASP A 130 -12.27 -5.64 -17.28
CA ASP A 130 -12.89 -6.97 -17.11
C ASP A 130 -12.52 -7.63 -15.77
N ALA A 131 -11.26 -7.44 -15.34
CA ALA A 131 -10.77 -7.90 -14.05
C ALA A 131 -11.48 -7.18 -12.89
N LEU A 132 -11.61 -5.85 -12.97
CA LEU A 132 -12.31 -5.07 -11.95
C LEU A 132 -13.80 -5.41 -11.89
N LEU A 133 -14.47 -5.54 -13.05
CA LEU A 133 -15.87 -5.98 -13.13
C LEU A 133 -16.09 -7.32 -12.43
N SER A 134 -15.18 -8.27 -12.65
CA SER A 134 -15.22 -9.58 -12.02
C SER A 134 -15.00 -9.54 -10.50
N MET A 135 -14.46 -8.44 -9.95
CA MET A 135 -14.23 -8.24 -8.52
C MET A 135 -15.28 -7.34 -7.85
N VAL A 136 -16.18 -6.69 -8.61
CA VAL A 136 -17.23 -5.87 -8.01
C VAL A 136 -18.18 -6.76 -7.19
N GLY A 137 -18.34 -6.43 -5.90
CA GLY A 137 -19.19 -7.18 -4.98
C GLY A 137 -18.55 -8.48 -4.45
N LYS A 138 -17.27 -8.70 -4.70
CA LYS A 138 -16.46 -9.77 -4.09
C LYS A 138 -15.80 -9.29 -2.80
N PRO A 139 -15.26 -10.22 -1.98
CA PRO A 139 -14.40 -9.86 -0.83
C PRO A 139 -13.32 -8.86 -1.22
N PRO A 140 -12.77 -8.11 -0.24
CA PRO A 140 -11.75 -7.12 -0.51
C PRO A 140 -10.56 -7.75 -1.24
N VAL A 141 -10.08 -7.03 -2.26
CA VAL A 141 -9.03 -7.46 -3.18
C VAL A 141 -7.83 -6.53 -3.08
N GLU A 142 -6.68 -7.05 -3.46
CA GLU A 142 -5.46 -6.26 -3.56
C GLU A 142 -5.42 -5.56 -4.92
N VAL A 143 -5.36 -4.24 -4.91
CA VAL A 143 -5.24 -3.42 -6.10
C VAL A 143 -3.90 -2.71 -6.06
N THR A 144 -3.09 -2.96 -7.08
CA THR A 144 -1.84 -2.24 -7.31
C THR A 144 -2.00 -1.33 -8.52
N GLY A 145 -1.63 -0.07 -8.36
CA GLY A 145 -1.68 0.89 -9.44
C GLY A 145 -0.72 2.05 -9.26
N VAL A 146 -0.70 2.94 -10.25
CA VAL A 146 0.01 4.21 -10.19
C VAL A 146 -1.00 5.32 -9.91
N ALA A 147 -0.83 6.00 -8.79
CA ALA A 147 -1.64 7.16 -8.45
C ALA A 147 -1.22 8.36 -9.28
N ALA A 148 -2.11 8.78 -10.17
CA ALA A 148 -1.98 9.98 -10.97
C ALA A 148 -3.05 10.99 -10.57
N ARG A 149 -2.71 12.28 -10.59
CA ARG A 149 -3.70 13.35 -10.46
C ARG A 149 -3.97 13.92 -11.85
N PRO A 150 -5.17 13.73 -12.42
CA PRO A 150 -5.54 14.40 -13.66
C PRO A 150 -5.47 15.93 -13.48
N PRO A 151 -5.02 16.68 -14.51
CA PRO A 151 -5.05 18.14 -14.45
C PRO A 151 -6.51 18.61 -14.31
N GLY A 152 -6.80 19.35 -13.23
CA GLY A 152 -8.14 19.86 -12.93
C GLY A 152 -9.02 18.94 -12.08
N ALA A 153 -8.54 17.75 -11.69
CA ALA A 153 -9.24 16.90 -10.72
C ALA A 153 -8.84 17.26 -9.28
N ASP A 154 -9.83 17.29 -8.39
CA ASP A 154 -9.63 17.51 -6.94
C ASP A 154 -9.21 16.22 -6.20
N HIS A 155 -9.38 15.07 -6.84
CA HIS A 155 -9.07 13.74 -6.30
C HIS A 155 -7.99 13.03 -7.11
N ASP A 156 -7.32 12.07 -6.47
CA ASP A 156 -6.37 11.19 -7.13
C ASP A 156 -7.05 10.00 -7.78
N VAL A 157 -6.52 9.60 -8.92
CA VAL A 157 -7.00 8.46 -9.69
C VAL A 157 -5.89 7.42 -9.74
N LEU A 158 -6.20 6.21 -9.29
CA LEU A 158 -5.29 5.08 -9.30
C LEU A 158 -5.43 4.35 -10.63
N VAL A 159 -4.43 4.49 -11.50
CA VAL A 159 -4.34 3.72 -12.74
C VAL A 159 -3.97 2.29 -12.37
N VAL A 160 -4.92 1.37 -12.51
CA VAL A 160 -4.76 -0.01 -12.07
C VAL A 160 -3.81 -0.75 -13.01
N ASN A 161 -2.71 -1.27 -12.45
CA ASN A 161 -1.76 -2.10 -13.19
C ASN A 161 -2.03 -3.59 -12.96
N ALA A 162 -2.41 -3.95 -11.74
CA ALA A 162 -2.69 -5.33 -11.36
C ALA A 162 -3.76 -5.40 -10.27
N VAL A 163 -4.58 -6.44 -10.35
CA VAL A 163 -5.56 -6.79 -9.32
C VAL A 163 -5.25 -8.22 -8.88
N GLY A 164 -4.90 -8.38 -7.61
CA GLY A 164 -4.62 -9.66 -6.97
C GLY A 164 -5.81 -10.14 -6.15
N ASP A 165 -6.07 -11.44 -6.23
CA ASP A 165 -6.99 -12.15 -5.33
C ASP A 165 -6.19 -12.51 -4.06
N SER A 166 -6.62 -12.02 -2.89
CA SER A 166 -5.99 -12.36 -1.61
C SER A 166 -6.38 -13.81 -1.28
N ARG A 167 -5.60 -14.77 -1.78
CA ARG A 167 -5.76 -16.21 -1.54
C ARG A 167 -5.08 -16.66 -0.26
#